data_AF-A0A373VX21-F1
#
_entry.id   AF-A0A373VX21-F1
#
_cell.length_a   1.000
_cell.length_b   1.000
_cell.length_c   1.000
_cell.angle_alpha   90.00
_cell.angle_beta   90.00
_cell.angle_gamma   90.00
#
_symmetry.space_group_name_H-M   'P 1'
#
loop_
_entity.id
_entity.type
_entity.pdbx_description
1 polymer ?
#
loop_
_entity_poly.entity_id
_entity_poly.type
_entity_poly.pdbx_seq_one_letter_code
_entity_poly.pdbx_strand_id
1 'polypeptide(L)'
;MSHEFGENTPRWPGFEPLKKEIKLDFDHYPVKAYTYSFPGQYGTHVDVPAHADKTGRTLEKIQLKECVMPLCVIDCSQKVAENNDYSLKLNFISDF
;
A
#
# COMPACT_ATOMS: atom_id res chain seq x y z
N MET A 1 10.59 -2.12 0.92
CA MET A 1 9.59 -1.80 1.97
C MET A 1 8.22 -2.29 1.50
N SER A 2 8.03 -3.60 1.42
CA SER A 2 6.78 -4.21 0.95
C SER A 2 6.55 -5.50 1.72
N HIS A 3 5.33 -5.69 2.21
CA HIS A 3 4.93 -6.93 2.86
C HIS A 3 4.48 -7.96 1.82
N GLU A 4 4.55 -9.25 2.19
CA GLU A 4 3.88 -10.30 1.43
C GLU A 4 2.37 -10.04 1.41
N PHE A 5 1.75 -10.34 0.27
CA PHE A 5 0.34 -10.06 0.02
C PHE A 5 -0.46 -11.34 -0.23
N GLY A 6 -1.56 -11.49 0.51
CA GLY A 6 -2.40 -12.67 0.46
C GLY A 6 -3.77 -12.44 1.09
N GLU A 7 -4.58 -13.50 1.14
CA GLU A 7 -5.95 -13.46 1.66
C GLU A 7 -6.01 -13.05 3.14
N ASN A 8 -4.95 -13.36 3.89
CA ASN A 8 -4.81 -13.07 5.32
C ASN A 8 -4.08 -11.75 5.61
N THR A 9 -3.71 -10.96 4.60
CA THR A 9 -3.09 -9.65 4.83
C THR A 9 -4.04 -8.78 5.66
N PRO A 10 -3.56 -8.10 6.72
CA PRO A 10 -4.41 -7.14 7.44
C PRO A 10 -4.97 -6.08 6.50
N ARG A 11 -6.25 -5.75 6.66
CA ARG A 11 -6.98 -4.86 5.76
C ARG A 11 -7.97 -4.00 6.51
N TRP A 12 -8.44 -2.94 5.87
CA TRP A 12 -9.54 -2.16 6.40
C TRP A 12 -10.81 -3.04 6.53
N PRO A 13 -11.51 -3.05 7.69
CA PRO A 13 -12.59 -4.01 7.94
C PRO A 13 -13.73 -4.02 6.92
N GLY A 14 -13.95 -2.93 6.18
CA GLY A 14 -14.99 -2.86 5.14
C GLY A 14 -14.56 -3.41 3.77
N PHE A 15 -13.33 -3.94 3.63
CA PHE A 15 -12.86 -4.57 2.41
C PHE A 15 -13.06 -6.09 2.44
N GLU A 16 -13.32 -6.66 1.27
CA GLU A 16 -13.25 -8.10 1.06
C GLU A 16 -11.76 -8.55 1.06
N PRO A 17 -11.47 -9.79 1.51
CA PRO A 17 -10.14 -10.38 1.34
C PRO A 17 -9.75 -10.47 -0.14
N LEU A 18 -8.45 -10.66 -0.39
CA LEU A 18 -7.96 -11.02 -1.72
C LEU A 18 -8.65 -12.31 -2.16
N LYS A 19 -9.17 -12.32 -3.38
CA LYS A 19 -9.63 -13.54 -4.04
C LYS A 19 -8.63 -13.93 -5.12
N LYS A 20 -8.19 -15.18 -5.11
CA LYS A 20 -7.26 -15.76 -6.08
C LYS A 20 -7.90 -16.98 -6.73
N GLU A 21 -8.12 -16.91 -8.03
CA GLU A 21 -8.71 -18.00 -8.81
C GLU A 21 -7.74 -18.51 -9.87
N ILE A 22 -7.57 -19.82 -10.00
CA ILE A 22 -6.81 -20.42 -11.11
C ILE A 22 -7.69 -20.38 -12.35
N LYS A 23 -7.17 -19.83 -13.46
CA LYS A 23 -7.83 -19.83 -14.77
C LYS A 23 -7.21 -20.82 -15.74
N LEU A 24 -5.90 -21.01 -15.68
CA LEU A 24 -5.16 -22.02 -16.43
C LEU A 24 -4.31 -22.81 -15.44
N ASP A 25 -4.36 -24.13 -15.52
CA ASP A 25 -3.51 -25.02 -14.72
C ASP A 25 -2.71 -25.97 -15.61
N PHE A 26 -1.55 -26.39 -15.13
CA PHE A 26 -0.62 -27.26 -15.85
C PHE A 26 -1.19 -28.64 -16.16
N ASP A 27 -2.20 -29.07 -15.39
CA ASP A 27 -2.95 -30.31 -15.66
C ASP A 27 -3.65 -30.29 -17.04
N HIS A 28 -3.98 -29.10 -17.56
CA HIS A 28 -4.74 -28.93 -18.80
C HIS A 28 -4.07 -28.00 -19.83
N TYR A 29 -3.15 -27.14 -19.41
CA TYR A 29 -2.52 -26.10 -20.23
C TYR A 29 -1.00 -26.07 -20.03
N PRO A 30 -0.20 -25.61 -21.01
CA PRO A 30 1.26 -25.49 -20.84
C PRO A 30 1.70 -24.31 -19.96
N VAL A 31 0.74 -23.59 -19.34
CA VAL A 31 0.97 -22.39 -18.53
C VAL A 31 0.00 -22.35 -17.36
N LYS A 32 0.40 -21.68 -16.28
CA LYS A 32 -0.45 -21.41 -15.11
C LYS A 32 -0.79 -19.93 -15.04
N ALA A 33 -2.08 -19.61 -14.89
CA ALA A 33 -2.57 -18.24 -14.84
C ALA A 33 -3.63 -18.08 -13.74
N TYR A 34 -3.63 -16.92 -13.09
CA TYR A 34 -4.54 -16.59 -12.00
C TYR A 34 -5.31 -15.31 -12.29
N THR A 35 -6.55 -15.24 -11.83
CA THR A 35 -7.28 -13.99 -11.64
C THR A 35 -7.18 -13.57 -10.18
N TYR A 36 -6.88 -12.30 -9.96
CA TYR A 36 -6.86 -11.69 -8.64
C TYR A 36 -7.94 -10.61 -8.56
N SER A 37 -8.67 -10.57 -7.44
CA SER A 37 -9.63 -9.51 -7.14
C SER A 37 -9.40 -9.01 -5.72
N PHE A 38 -9.12 -7.72 -5.60
CA PHE A 38 -8.89 -7.04 -4.34
C PHE A 38 -9.04 -5.51 -4.52
N PRO A 39 -9.34 -4.76 -3.45
CA PRO A 39 -9.32 -3.30 -3.49
C PRO A 39 -7.90 -2.76 -3.71
N GLY A 40 -7.74 -1.66 -4.46
CA GLY A 40 -6.41 -1.09 -4.73
C GLY A 40 -5.65 -0.62 -3.49
N GLN A 41 -6.36 -0.12 -2.48
CA GLN A 41 -5.81 0.34 -1.20
C GLN A 41 -5.69 -0.79 -0.17
N TYR A 42 -5.01 -1.88 -0.56
CA TYR A 42 -4.87 -3.07 0.29
C TYR A 42 -3.43 -3.59 0.28
N GLY A 43 -2.85 -3.74 1.48
CA GLY A 43 -1.44 -4.11 1.66
C GLY A 43 -0.52 -2.90 1.52
N THR A 44 0.73 -3.12 1.10
CA THR A 44 1.62 -2.02 0.72
C THR A 44 1.15 -1.43 -0.61
N HIS A 45 0.69 -0.18 -0.62
CA HIS A 45 0.11 0.48 -1.79
C HIS A 45 0.52 1.96 -1.87
N VAL A 46 0.03 2.66 -2.89
CA VAL A 46 0.24 4.10 -3.11
C VAL A 46 -1.10 4.79 -3.20
N ASP A 47 -1.25 5.89 -2.45
CA ASP A 47 -2.38 6.81 -2.59
C ASP A 47 -1.98 7.98 -3.47
N VAL A 48 -2.74 8.18 -4.54
CA VAL A 48 -2.60 9.30 -5.46
C VAL A 48 -3.54 10.43 -5.08
N PRO A 49 -3.35 11.68 -5.53
CA PRO A 49 -4.21 12.79 -5.13
C PRO A 49 -5.72 12.54 -5.36
N ALA A 50 -6.09 11.84 -6.44
CA ALA A 50 -7.47 11.44 -6.71
C ALA A 50 -8.12 10.54 -5.64
N HIS A 51 -7.34 9.97 -4.72
CA HIS A 51 -7.86 9.19 -3.59
C HIS A 51 -8.67 10.05 -2.61
N ALA A 52 -8.28 11.32 -2.41
CA ALA A 52 -8.90 12.23 -1.45
C ALA A 52 -9.40 13.55 -2.07
N ASP A 53 -9.04 13.84 -3.32
CA ASP A 53 -9.47 15.03 -4.06
C ASP A 53 -10.13 14.63 -5.39
N LYS A 54 -11.40 15.00 -5.59
CA LYS A 54 -12.16 14.69 -6.82
C LYS A 54 -11.52 15.25 -8.10
N THR A 55 -10.73 16.32 -7.98
CA THR A 55 -10.00 16.95 -9.09
C THR A 55 -8.54 16.51 -9.16
N GLY A 56 -8.12 15.67 -8.21
CA GLY A 56 -6.76 15.19 -8.08
C GLY A 56 -6.29 14.36 -9.27
N ARG A 57 -4.97 14.27 -9.41
CA ARG A 57 -4.32 13.41 -10.40
C ARG A 57 -4.56 11.93 -10.05
N THR A 58 -4.96 11.17 -11.06
CA THR A 58 -5.07 9.71 -11.05
C THR A 58 -3.69 9.07 -11.27
N LEU A 59 -3.55 7.76 -11.01
CA LEU A 59 -2.26 7.07 -11.01
C LEU A 59 -1.53 7.14 -12.35
N GLU A 60 -2.26 7.03 -13.46
CA GLU A 60 -1.73 7.12 -14.81
C GLU A 60 -1.20 8.53 -15.17
N LYS A 61 -1.52 9.54 -14.36
CA LYS A 61 -1.04 10.93 -14.53
C LYS A 61 0.19 11.25 -13.67
N ILE A 62 0.66 10.31 -12.85
CA ILE A 62 1.88 10.47 -12.06
C ILE A 62 3.09 10.20 -12.98
N GLN A 63 4.04 11.13 -13.02
CA GLN A 63 5.22 10.99 -13.87
C GLN A 63 6.23 10.01 -13.26
N LEU A 64 6.99 9.31 -14.09
CA LEU A 64 8.01 8.35 -13.63
C LEU A 64 9.02 8.98 -12.65
N LYS A 65 9.38 10.26 -12.85
CA LYS A 65 10.28 11.00 -11.97
C LYS A 65 9.71 11.20 -10.55
N GLU A 66 8.38 11.19 -10.39
CA GLU A 66 7.71 11.29 -9.09
C GLU A 66 7.73 9.94 -8.35
N CYS A 67 8.03 8.84 -9.04
CA CYS A 67 8.15 7.50 -8.45
C CYS A 67 9.55 7.24 -7.84
N VAL A 68 10.50 8.17 -8.01
CA VAL A 68 11.87 8.05 -7.48
C VAL A 68 12.27 9.38 -6.86
N MET A 69 12.27 9.45 -5.53
CA MET A 69 12.60 10.66 -4.78
C MET A 69 13.51 10.32 -3.59
N PRO A 70 14.29 11.29 -3.08
CA PRO A 70 14.98 11.14 -1.79
C PRO A 70 13.98 10.79 -0.68
N LEU A 71 14.39 9.91 0.23
CA LEU A 71 13.60 9.46 1.38
C LEU A 71 14.33 9.82 2.67
N CYS A 72 13.63 10.49 3.59
CA CYS A 72 14.07 10.67 4.97
C CYS A 72 13.30 9.69 5.87
N VAL A 73 13.98 9.14 6.88
CA VAL A 73 13.37 8.24 7.88
C VAL A 73 13.39 8.93 9.23
N ILE A 74 12.20 9.21 9.77
CA ILE A 74 12.01 9.75 11.12
C ILE A 74 11.68 8.59 12.05
N ASP A 75 12.62 8.21 12.93
CA ASP A 75 12.44 7.09 13.85
C ASP A 75 11.64 7.50 15.10
N CYS A 76 10.42 6.95 15.22
CA CYS A 76 9.54 7.11 16.38
C CYS A 76 9.31 5.79 17.14
N SER A 77 10.10 4.75 16.87
CA SER A 77 9.88 3.39 17.38
C SER A 77 9.71 3.32 18.90
N GLN A 78 10.59 3.97 19.68
CA GLN A 78 10.50 4.01 21.14
C GLN A 78 9.24 4.73 21.64
N LYS A 79 8.89 5.86 21.01
CA LYS A 79 7.73 6.67 21.42
C LYS A 79 6.41 5.93 21.19
N VAL A 80 6.30 5.20 20.08
CA VAL A 80 5.12 4.40 19.76
C VAL A 80 5.05 3.15 20.64
N ALA A 81 6.20 2.54 21.00
CA ALA A 81 6.23 1.42 21.94
C ALA A 81 5.71 1.80 23.34
N GLU A 82 5.89 3.06 23.77
CA GLU A 82 5.36 3.60 25.03
C GLU A 82 3.91 4.05 24.91
N ASN A 83 3.51 4.60 23.76
CA ASN A 83 2.16 5.11 23.49
C ASN A 83 1.73 4.79 22.05
N ASN A 84 0.81 3.83 21.90
CA ASN A 84 0.26 3.43 20.60
C ASN A 84 -0.44 4.57 19.86
N ASP A 85 -0.89 5.62 20.56
CA ASP A 85 -1.56 6.80 20.01
C ASP A 85 -0.60 8.00 19.85
N TYR A 86 0.73 7.78 19.90
CA TYR A 86 1.71 8.85 19.74
C TYR A 86 1.54 9.56 18.38
N SER A 87 1.35 10.88 18.44
CA SER A 87 1.28 11.74 17.26
C SER A 87 2.56 12.54 17.08
N LEU A 88 3.16 12.47 15.88
CA LEU A 88 4.33 13.27 15.52
C LEU A 88 3.99 14.77 15.55
N LYS A 89 4.87 15.58 16.14
CA LYS A 89 4.67 17.03 16.32
C LYS A 89 5.66 17.82 15.47
N LEU A 90 5.27 19.03 15.05
CA LEU A 90 6.10 19.89 14.19
C LEU A 90 7.48 20.22 14.78
N ASN A 91 7.56 20.42 16.09
CA ASN A 91 8.83 20.71 16.77
C ASN A 91 9.86 19.57 16.62
N PHE A 92 9.40 18.33 16.39
CA PHE A 92 10.30 17.21 16.13
C PHE A 92 10.95 17.28 14.74
N ILE A 93 10.29 17.94 13.79
CA ILE A 93 10.74 18.06 12.40
C ILE A 93 11.66 19.27 12.26
N SER A 94 11.40 20.36 12.98
CA SER A 94 12.19 21.61 12.91
C SER A 94 13.63 21.48 13.41
N ASP A 95 13.93 20.43 14.17
CA ASP A 95 15.24 20.18 14.76
C ASP A 95 16.17 19.37 13.82
N PHE A 96 15.70 19.02 12.61
CA PHE A 96 16.43 18.38 11.52
C PHE A 96 16.67 19.36 10.36
#